data_AF-A0A6J8C873-F1
#
_entry.id   AF-A0A6J8C873-F1
#
_cell.length_a   1.000
_cell.length_b   1.000
_cell.length_c   1.000
_cell.angle_alpha   90.00
_cell.angle_beta   90.00
_cell.angle_gamma   90.00
#
_symmetry.space_group_name_H-M   'P 1'
#
loop_
_entity.id
_entity.type
_entity.pdbx_description
1 polymer ?
#
loop_
_entity_poly.entity_id
_entity_poly.type
_entity_poly.pdbx_seq_one_letter_code
_entity_poly.pdbx_strand_id
1 'polypeptide(L)'
;MFYCSQTTESVVYHNRIGLGSPCNVTNQCKDGNTTCMRNCKCKDAFYADTTCKPQVSALNNACDSTDPASDQCAVAAAECRIEGTAKCLCKATHYVNSAACTIRIKPNIACTAAGQCVTHATCDTTDTNTCVCVMQIILHHQLSILPCVSDSLLKITVRPMQAVQQILRTQNAKAAFATVAQHITSKTIRIYPNKSCGSSTSNNDSCVANAYCNSTFCVCGVGNKATATSSLEVNVEQTNTNDVKLELKSLTELFKTNQKTLSDLNEKTIEIIEQQEEIDEDIKEVDRYELEIQIAITKIKKYSQRIGQYSEEIGKLEVTDQQKIVAREQLRLFLDTTGTIRCGCNSAMTMAVVEISAMIMCFMLAYLGGLK
;
A
#
# COMPACT_ATOMS: atom_id res chain seq x y z
N MET A 1 42.85 -56.09 -50.93
CA MET A 1 41.43 -56.28 -50.59
C MET A 1 41.05 -55.20 -49.59
N PHE A 2 40.28 -54.19 -50.00
CA PHE A 2 39.60 -53.25 -49.10
C PHE A 2 38.13 -53.23 -49.54
N TYR A 3 37.24 -53.71 -48.68
CA TYR A 3 35.79 -53.64 -48.87
C TYR A 3 35.27 -52.36 -48.22
N CYS A 4 34.75 -51.43 -49.02
CA CYS A 4 33.94 -50.33 -48.52
C CYS A 4 32.49 -50.82 -48.34
N SER A 5 32.05 -51.03 -47.10
CA SER A 5 30.63 -51.20 -46.80
C SER A 5 29.97 -49.81 -46.70
N GLN A 6 29.17 -49.43 -47.70
CA GLN A 6 28.31 -48.26 -47.61
C GLN A 6 27.01 -48.67 -46.89
N THR A 7 26.83 -48.21 -45.67
CA THR A 7 25.52 -48.24 -44.98
C THR A 7 24.70 -47.05 -45.48
N THR A 8 23.69 -47.32 -46.29
CA THR A 8 22.70 -46.33 -46.71
C THR A 8 21.73 -46.07 -45.54
N GLU A 9 22.03 -45.08 -44.71
CA GLU A 9 21.05 -44.54 -43.77
C GLU A 9 20.00 -43.74 -44.57
N SER A 10 18.77 -44.26 -44.65
CA SER A 10 17.62 -43.53 -45.16
C SER A 10 17.36 -42.32 -44.26
N VAL A 11 17.75 -41.13 -44.71
CA VAL A 11 17.42 -39.86 -44.06
C VAL A 11 15.91 -39.62 -44.21
N VAL A 12 15.15 -39.94 -43.16
CA VAL A 12 13.72 -39.61 -43.11
C VAL A 12 13.59 -38.10 -42.90
N TYR A 13 13.25 -37.37 -43.97
CA TYR A 13 12.92 -35.96 -43.88
C TYR A 13 11.57 -35.80 -43.15
N HIS A 14 11.62 -35.45 -41.87
CA HIS A 14 10.44 -34.98 -41.16
C HIS A 14 10.17 -33.51 -41.51
N ASN A 15 8.92 -33.20 -41.86
CA ASN A 15 8.48 -31.83 -42.06
C ASN A 15 8.74 -31.03 -40.80
N ARG A 16 9.50 -29.93 -40.94
CA ARG A 16 9.80 -29.02 -39.84
C ARG A 16 8.54 -28.24 -39.44
N ILE A 17 8.18 -28.28 -38.17
CA ILE A 17 6.97 -27.68 -37.60
C ILE A 17 7.27 -26.38 -36.81
N GLY A 18 6.29 -25.48 -36.75
CA GLY A 18 6.45 -24.14 -36.16
C GLY A 18 6.41 -24.11 -34.63
N LEU A 19 6.71 -22.93 -34.06
CA LEU A 19 6.57 -22.67 -32.62
C LEU A 19 5.17 -23.05 -32.12
N GLY A 20 5.11 -23.60 -30.90
CA GLY A 20 3.86 -24.06 -30.28
C GLY A 20 3.30 -25.38 -30.83
N SER A 21 3.80 -25.88 -31.97
CA SER A 21 3.34 -27.15 -32.55
C SER A 21 3.85 -28.36 -31.74
N PRO A 22 3.05 -29.44 -31.63
CA PRO A 22 3.46 -30.64 -30.90
C PRO A 22 4.60 -31.36 -31.62
N CYS A 23 5.59 -31.80 -30.86
CA CYS A 23 6.80 -32.44 -31.38
C CYS A 23 7.16 -33.68 -30.53
N ASN A 24 7.78 -34.67 -31.19
CA ASN A 24 8.23 -35.92 -30.57
C ASN A 24 9.75 -36.02 -30.50
N VAL A 25 10.48 -35.29 -31.36
CA VAL A 25 11.96 -35.26 -31.36
C VAL A 25 12.48 -33.84 -31.60
N THR A 26 13.66 -33.53 -31.08
CA THR A 26 14.26 -32.18 -31.10
C THR A 26 14.39 -31.58 -32.50
N ASN A 27 14.68 -32.41 -33.51
CA ASN A 27 14.94 -31.95 -34.88
C ASN A 27 13.65 -31.69 -35.70
N GLN A 28 12.46 -31.87 -35.12
CA GLN A 28 11.20 -31.56 -35.79
C GLN A 28 10.90 -30.06 -35.80
N CYS A 29 11.46 -29.26 -34.90
CA CYS A 29 11.14 -27.84 -34.83
C CYS A 29 11.88 -27.03 -35.91
N LYS A 30 11.17 -26.06 -36.49
CA LYS A 30 11.62 -25.34 -37.70
C LYS A 30 12.89 -24.52 -37.51
N ASP A 31 13.00 -23.87 -36.37
CA ASP A 31 14.05 -22.90 -36.05
C ASP A 31 15.21 -23.57 -35.28
N GLY A 32 16.46 -23.27 -35.63
CA GLY A 32 17.64 -23.77 -34.92
C GLY A 32 17.70 -23.34 -33.45
N ASN A 33 16.95 -22.30 -33.08
CA ASN A 33 16.82 -21.78 -31.72
C ASN A 33 15.63 -22.36 -30.95
N THR A 34 15.00 -23.42 -31.46
CA THR A 34 13.93 -24.14 -30.77
C THR A 34 14.38 -25.46 -30.19
N THR A 35 13.68 -25.91 -29.15
CA THR A 35 13.82 -27.23 -28.53
C THR A 35 12.44 -27.87 -28.37
N CYS A 36 12.40 -29.20 -28.43
CA CYS A 36 11.17 -29.95 -28.30
C CYS A 36 10.88 -30.28 -26.82
N MET A 37 9.87 -29.64 -26.23
CA MET A 37 9.39 -29.92 -24.87
C MET A 37 7.89 -30.25 -24.91
N ARG A 38 7.54 -31.36 -25.58
CA ARG A 38 6.17 -31.73 -26.04
C ARG A 38 5.63 -30.83 -27.16
N ASN A 39 5.90 -29.53 -27.08
CA ASN A 39 5.70 -28.57 -28.16
C ASN A 39 7.03 -27.87 -28.48
N CYS A 40 7.17 -27.35 -29.69
CA CYS A 40 8.33 -26.54 -30.08
C CYS A 40 8.34 -25.23 -29.27
N LYS A 41 9.38 -25.05 -28.46
CA LYS A 41 9.62 -23.84 -27.65
C LYS A 41 10.97 -23.25 -27.98
N CYS A 42 11.16 -21.95 -27.71
CA CYS A 42 12.48 -21.35 -27.80
C CYS A 42 13.42 -21.94 -26.76
N LYS A 43 14.70 -22.05 -27.11
CA LYS A 43 15.78 -22.39 -26.18
C LYS A 43 15.97 -21.28 -25.15
N ASP A 44 16.68 -21.57 -24.07
CA ASP A 44 17.13 -20.57 -23.11
C ASP A 44 17.89 -19.44 -23.83
N ALA A 45 17.74 -18.20 -23.35
CA ALA A 45 18.20 -16.97 -23.99
C ALA A 45 17.44 -16.53 -25.27
N PHE A 46 16.33 -17.19 -25.62
CA PHE A 46 15.44 -16.78 -26.72
C PHE A 46 14.00 -16.67 -26.25
N TYR A 47 13.26 -15.70 -26.78
CA TYR A 47 11.84 -15.52 -26.51
C TYR A 47 11.00 -15.78 -27.77
N ALA A 48 9.74 -16.17 -27.56
CA ALA A 48 8.81 -16.49 -28.63
C ALA A 48 8.10 -15.23 -29.14
N ASP A 49 8.26 -14.96 -30.42
CA ASP A 49 7.44 -14.03 -31.21
C ASP A 49 6.91 -14.84 -32.43
N THR A 50 7.05 -14.35 -33.66
CA THR A 50 6.86 -15.15 -34.90
C THR A 50 7.98 -16.18 -35.13
N THR A 51 9.16 -15.93 -34.55
CA THR A 51 10.36 -16.79 -34.55
C THR A 51 11.04 -16.67 -33.19
N CYS A 52 12.03 -17.54 -32.90
CA CYS A 52 12.79 -17.40 -31.66
C CYS A 52 13.82 -16.29 -31.80
N LYS A 53 13.55 -15.15 -31.14
CA LYS A 53 14.45 -14.00 -31.13
C LYS A 53 15.33 -14.04 -29.88
N PRO A 54 16.60 -13.62 -29.96
CA PRO A 54 17.46 -13.51 -28.79
C PRO A 54 16.83 -12.58 -27.74
N GLN A 55 16.88 -12.98 -26.47
CA GLN A 55 16.47 -12.12 -25.36
C GLN A 55 17.41 -10.93 -25.21
N VAL A 56 16.86 -9.81 -24.75
CA VAL A 56 17.59 -8.59 -24.46
C VAL A 56 18.41 -8.81 -23.19
N SER A 57 19.74 -8.83 -23.33
CA SER A 57 20.67 -9.27 -22.28
C SER A 57 20.89 -8.26 -21.16
N ALA A 58 20.54 -6.98 -21.35
CA ALA A 58 20.78 -5.93 -20.37
C ALA A 58 19.54 -5.10 -20.06
N LEU A 59 19.45 -4.62 -18.82
CA LEU A 59 18.45 -3.65 -18.39
C LEU A 59 18.60 -2.34 -19.19
N ASN A 60 17.50 -1.62 -19.36
CA ASN A 60 17.37 -0.35 -20.10
C ASN A 60 17.60 -0.43 -21.62
N ASN A 61 17.95 -1.60 -22.16
CA ASN A 61 17.99 -1.82 -23.60
C ASN A 61 16.56 -1.88 -24.17
N ALA A 62 16.44 -1.47 -25.44
CA ALA A 62 15.16 -1.46 -26.14
C ALA A 62 14.60 -2.88 -26.28
N CYS A 63 13.29 -3.00 -26.06
CA CYS A 63 12.50 -4.20 -26.32
C CYS A 63 11.30 -3.83 -27.20
N ASP A 64 10.64 -4.83 -27.77
CA ASP A 64 9.49 -4.66 -28.65
C ASP A 64 8.22 -4.37 -27.82
N SER A 65 7.61 -3.20 -28.05
CA SER A 65 6.45 -2.70 -27.31
C SER A 65 5.14 -3.40 -27.62
N THR A 66 5.10 -4.25 -28.66
CA THR A 66 3.87 -4.89 -29.11
C THR A 66 3.32 -5.93 -28.14
N ASP A 67 4.17 -6.48 -27.26
CA ASP A 67 3.77 -7.39 -26.18
C ASP A 67 4.50 -7.08 -24.86
N PRO A 68 3.94 -6.23 -23.97
CA PRO A 68 4.57 -5.85 -22.71
C PRO A 68 4.66 -6.99 -21.69
N ALA A 69 3.97 -8.11 -21.91
CA ALA A 69 4.00 -9.28 -21.03
C ALA A 69 5.03 -10.34 -21.46
N SER A 70 5.76 -10.09 -22.54
CA SER A 70 6.66 -11.07 -23.14
C SER A 70 7.96 -11.27 -22.35
N ASP A 71 8.46 -12.50 -22.35
CA ASP A 71 9.75 -12.92 -21.77
C ASP A 71 10.96 -12.39 -22.59
N GLN A 72 10.87 -11.18 -23.13
CA GLN A 72 11.87 -10.54 -23.97
C GLN A 72 13.18 -10.23 -23.24
N CYS A 73 13.10 -9.99 -21.93
CA CYS A 73 14.24 -9.59 -21.13
C CYS A 73 14.93 -10.81 -20.52
N ALA A 74 16.23 -10.97 -20.76
CA ALA A 74 17.00 -12.10 -20.24
C ALA A 74 17.23 -12.01 -18.72
N VAL A 75 17.17 -10.79 -18.16
CA VAL A 75 17.39 -10.55 -16.73
C VAL A 75 16.18 -11.07 -15.95
N ALA A 76 16.44 -11.95 -14.98
CA ALA A 76 15.39 -12.49 -14.12
C ALA A 76 14.63 -11.37 -13.40
N ALA A 77 13.30 -11.47 -13.36
CA ALA A 77 12.41 -10.44 -12.82
C ALA A 77 12.50 -9.06 -13.52
N ALA A 78 12.97 -9.01 -14.76
CA ALA A 78 12.73 -7.90 -15.66
C ALA A 78 11.50 -8.17 -16.55
N GLU A 79 10.92 -7.09 -17.08
CA GLU A 79 9.83 -7.12 -18.06
C GLU A 79 9.95 -5.93 -19.02
N CYS A 80 9.37 -6.06 -20.21
CA CYS A 80 9.38 -4.98 -21.20
C CYS A 80 8.30 -3.95 -20.86
N ARG A 81 8.71 -2.72 -20.52
CA ARG A 81 7.81 -1.63 -20.14
C ARG A 81 7.96 -0.43 -21.06
N ILE A 82 6.85 0.26 -21.31
CA ILE A 82 6.79 1.48 -22.12
C ILE A 82 6.88 2.69 -21.19
N GLU A 83 8.10 3.22 -21.02
CA GLU A 83 8.36 4.51 -20.35
C GLU A 83 8.95 5.48 -21.39
N GLY A 84 8.09 5.98 -22.28
CA GLY A 84 8.45 6.74 -23.47
C GLY A 84 8.95 5.86 -24.63
N THR A 85 9.94 5.01 -24.37
CA THR A 85 10.38 3.94 -25.29
C THR A 85 10.34 2.60 -24.57
N ALA A 86 9.97 1.53 -25.28
CA ALA A 86 9.92 0.19 -24.67
C ALA A 86 11.32 -0.28 -24.30
N LYS A 87 11.52 -0.58 -23.01
CA LYS A 87 12.80 -1.01 -22.44
C LYS A 87 12.61 -2.15 -21.45
N CYS A 88 13.64 -2.98 -21.32
CA CYS A 88 13.72 -3.98 -20.27
C CYS A 88 13.97 -3.32 -18.90
N LEU A 89 12.95 -3.30 -18.05
CA LEU A 89 13.00 -2.73 -16.71
C LEU A 89 12.71 -3.81 -15.68
N CYS A 90 13.17 -3.62 -14.43
CA CYS A 90 12.76 -4.52 -13.36
C CYS A 90 11.25 -4.45 -13.14
N LYS A 91 10.63 -5.60 -12.84
CA LYS A 91 9.23 -5.69 -12.41
C LYS A 91 8.97 -4.70 -11.28
N ALA A 92 7.73 -4.22 -11.13
CA ALA A 92 7.37 -3.23 -10.12
C ALA A 92 7.79 -3.63 -8.69
N THR A 93 7.79 -4.92 -8.38
CA THR A 93 8.19 -5.47 -7.07
C THR A 93 9.71 -5.55 -6.86
N HIS A 94 10.51 -5.15 -7.86
CA HIS A 94 11.97 -5.23 -7.86
C HIS A 94 12.61 -3.87 -8.16
N TYR A 95 13.88 -3.72 -7.76
CA TYR A 95 14.74 -2.57 -8.04
C TYR A 95 16.04 -3.05 -8.69
N VAL A 96 16.73 -2.13 -9.38
CA VAL A 96 18.00 -2.44 -10.04
C VAL A 96 19.13 -2.43 -9.02
N ASN A 97 19.86 -3.54 -8.92
CA ASN A 97 21.10 -3.64 -8.14
C ASN A 97 22.18 -4.30 -9.00
N SER A 98 23.22 -3.55 -9.38
CA SER A 98 24.40 -4.10 -10.07
C SER A 98 24.06 -4.96 -11.30
N ALA A 99 23.16 -4.46 -12.15
CA ALA A 99 22.61 -5.13 -13.35
C ALA A 99 21.60 -6.29 -13.12
N ALA A 100 21.27 -6.63 -11.87
CA ALA A 100 20.21 -7.58 -11.54
C ALA A 100 18.96 -6.88 -11.00
N CYS A 101 17.81 -7.55 -11.08
CA CYS A 101 16.58 -7.11 -10.42
C CYS A 101 16.45 -7.79 -9.06
N THR A 102 16.52 -7.00 -7.98
CA THR A 102 16.40 -7.47 -6.59
C THR A 102 15.03 -7.08 -6.03
N ILE A 103 14.43 -7.91 -5.18
CA ILE A 103 13.14 -7.62 -4.55
C ILE A 103 13.22 -6.30 -3.76
N ARG A 104 12.22 -5.43 -3.92
CA ARG A 104 12.11 -4.17 -3.18
C ARG A 104 12.01 -4.38 -1.68
N ILE A 105 12.62 -3.47 -0.93
CA ILE A 105 12.78 -3.53 0.52
C ILE A 105 11.50 -3.05 1.21
N LYS A 106 10.98 -3.83 2.17
CA LYS A 106 9.78 -3.50 2.95
C LYS A 106 10.02 -2.29 3.89
N PRO A 107 8.96 -1.61 4.35
CA PRO A 107 9.09 -0.53 5.33
C PRO A 107 9.82 -0.97 6.60
N ASN A 108 10.50 -0.03 7.25
CA ASN A 108 11.30 -0.20 8.46
C ASN A 108 12.54 -1.13 8.32
N ILE A 109 12.91 -1.51 7.09
CA ILE A 109 14.13 -2.27 6.80
C ILE A 109 15.20 -1.35 6.21
N ALA A 110 16.47 -1.64 6.52
CA ALA A 110 17.62 -0.85 6.07
C ALA A 110 17.72 -0.79 4.54
N CYS A 111 18.05 0.38 4.01
CA CYS A 111 18.24 0.67 2.60
C CYS A 111 19.45 1.59 2.42
N THR A 112 20.00 1.62 1.21
CA THR A 112 21.23 2.37 0.89
C THR A 112 21.01 3.47 -0.14
N ALA A 113 19.92 3.42 -0.90
CA ALA A 113 19.63 4.41 -1.92
C ALA A 113 18.12 4.57 -2.15
N ALA A 114 17.75 5.72 -2.70
CA ALA A 114 16.40 5.98 -3.17
C ALA A 114 15.95 4.91 -4.20
N GLY A 115 14.67 4.57 -4.19
CA GLY A 115 14.09 3.62 -5.14
C GLY A 115 14.34 2.14 -4.82
N GLN A 116 15.01 1.79 -3.72
CA GLN A 116 15.16 0.38 -3.27
C GLN A 116 13.93 -0.14 -2.54
N CYS A 117 13.13 0.74 -1.95
CA CYS A 117 11.96 0.40 -1.15
C CYS A 117 10.76 -0.01 -2.02
N VAL A 118 9.79 -0.72 -1.42
CA VAL A 118 8.50 -1.03 -2.05
C VAL A 118 7.79 0.23 -2.52
N THR A 119 6.84 0.10 -3.46
CA THR A 119 6.01 1.21 -3.90
C THR A 119 5.37 1.93 -2.70
N HIS A 120 5.36 3.26 -2.74
CA HIS A 120 4.92 4.14 -1.65
C HIS A 120 5.80 4.16 -0.38
N ALA A 121 7.01 3.61 -0.47
CA ALA A 121 8.06 3.85 0.52
C ALA A 121 9.28 4.52 -0.15
N THR A 122 9.95 5.40 0.58
CA THR A 122 11.23 5.99 0.19
C THR A 122 12.32 5.56 1.15
N CYS A 123 13.56 5.54 0.69
CA CYS A 123 14.69 5.32 1.59
C CYS A 123 15.00 6.64 2.30
N ASP A 124 14.83 6.69 3.62
CA ASP A 124 15.29 7.81 4.43
C ASP A 124 16.79 7.69 4.63
N THR A 125 17.56 8.25 3.71
CA THR A 125 19.03 8.29 3.78
C THR A 125 19.54 9.40 4.69
N THR A 126 18.65 10.21 5.28
CA THR A 126 19.02 11.35 6.12
C THR A 126 19.16 10.98 7.59
N ASP A 127 18.19 10.23 8.13
CA ASP A 127 18.17 9.93 9.56
C ASP A 127 18.45 8.46 9.85
N THR A 128 17.67 7.55 9.25
CA THR A 128 17.63 6.15 9.68
C THR A 128 18.32 5.17 8.75
N ASN A 129 18.56 5.53 7.49
CA ASN A 129 18.89 4.60 6.40
C ASN A 129 17.87 3.45 6.32
N THR A 130 16.59 3.75 6.54
CA THR A 130 15.51 2.74 6.45
C THR A 130 14.42 3.17 5.48
N CYS A 131 13.69 2.19 4.95
CA CYS A 131 12.53 2.44 4.12
C CYS A 131 11.39 3.01 4.98
N VAL A 132 11.01 4.25 4.73
CA VAL A 132 9.89 4.92 5.40
C VAL A 132 8.72 5.06 4.43
N CYS A 133 7.51 4.80 4.92
CA CYS A 133 6.31 5.00 4.12
C CYS A 133 6.15 6.50 3.82
N VAL A 134 6.12 6.86 2.55
CA VAL A 134 5.77 8.22 2.17
C VAL A 134 4.27 8.27 1.98
N MET A 135 3.62 9.00 2.88
CA MET A 135 2.22 9.33 2.73
C MET A 135 2.12 10.38 1.60
N GLN A 136 2.13 9.92 0.36
CA GLN A 136 1.70 10.78 -0.73
C GLN A 136 0.20 10.98 -0.54
N ILE A 137 -0.20 12.24 -0.35
CA ILE A 137 -1.60 12.67 -0.42
C ILE A 137 -2.01 12.51 -1.87
N ILE A 138 -2.32 11.29 -2.30
CA ILE A 138 -2.82 11.04 -3.64
C ILE A 138 -4.30 11.37 -3.60
N LEU A 139 -4.63 12.56 -4.09
CA LEU A 139 -6.00 13.04 -4.36
C LEU A 139 -6.68 12.27 -5.51
N HIS A 140 -6.14 11.13 -5.92
CA HIS A 140 -6.59 10.36 -7.05
C HIS A 140 -6.52 8.86 -6.74
N HIS A 141 -7.68 8.21 -6.82
CA HIS A 141 -7.92 6.77 -6.94
C HIS A 141 -6.65 5.93 -7.19
N GLN A 142 -6.41 4.93 -6.31
CA GLN A 142 -5.99 3.55 -6.61
C GLN A 142 -5.54 2.90 -5.27
N LEU A 143 -6.28 1.88 -4.80
CA LEU A 143 -6.11 1.17 -3.53
C LEU A 143 -4.90 0.19 -3.50
N SER A 144 -3.73 0.61 -3.98
CA SER A 144 -2.50 -0.20 -4.00
C SER A 144 -1.58 0.03 -2.78
N ILE A 145 -2.14 0.44 -1.63
CA ILE A 145 -1.36 0.91 -0.46
C ILE A 145 -1.12 -0.20 0.60
N LEU A 146 -1.54 -1.45 0.36
CA LEU A 146 -1.49 -2.54 1.35
C LEU A 146 -0.14 -2.74 2.09
N PRO A 147 1.06 -2.61 1.48
CA PRO A 147 2.31 -2.85 2.21
C PRO A 147 2.69 -1.70 3.17
N CYS A 148 2.15 -0.50 2.99
CA CYS A 148 2.48 0.66 3.83
C CYS A 148 1.40 0.94 4.90
N VAL A 149 0.15 0.54 4.65
CA VAL A 149 -1.00 0.82 5.52
C VAL A 149 -1.06 -0.11 6.73
N SER A 150 -0.74 -1.40 6.57
CA SER A 150 -0.83 -2.37 7.67
C SER A 150 0.09 -2.03 8.85
N ASP A 151 1.29 -1.55 8.57
CA ASP A 151 2.29 -1.22 9.60
C ASP A 151 2.10 0.19 10.21
N SER A 152 1.49 1.10 9.45
CA SER A 152 1.20 2.47 9.88
C SER A 152 -0.08 2.56 10.70
N LEU A 153 -1.16 1.89 10.28
CA LEU A 153 -2.43 1.86 11.04
C LEU A 153 -2.26 1.17 12.39
N LEU A 154 -1.47 0.09 12.46
CA LEU A 154 -1.17 -0.58 13.74
C LEU A 154 -0.40 0.35 14.70
N LYS A 155 0.42 1.28 14.19
CA LYS A 155 1.10 2.28 15.01
C LYS A 155 0.21 3.48 15.37
N ILE A 156 -0.72 3.87 14.49
CA ILE A 156 -1.63 5.01 14.69
C ILE A 156 -2.77 4.66 15.65
N THR A 157 -3.25 3.42 15.73
CA THR A 157 -4.30 3.04 16.70
C THR A 157 -3.73 2.71 18.08
N VAL A 158 -2.56 2.07 18.16
CA VAL A 158 -2.02 1.58 19.44
C VAL A 158 -1.28 2.67 20.23
N ARG A 159 -0.56 3.59 19.57
CA ARG A 159 0.23 4.62 20.27
C ARG A 159 -0.60 5.71 20.95
N PRO A 160 -1.70 6.24 20.39
CA PRO A 160 -2.53 7.22 21.09
C PRO A 160 -3.22 6.63 22.30
N MET A 161 -3.71 5.37 22.24
CA MET A 161 -4.32 4.74 23.41
C MET A 161 -3.33 4.54 24.57
N GLN A 162 -2.08 4.13 24.26
CA GLN A 162 -1.04 4.01 25.28
C GLN A 162 -0.58 5.37 25.81
N ALA A 163 -0.38 6.37 24.94
CA ALA A 163 -0.01 7.72 25.34
C ALA A 163 -1.11 8.41 26.14
N VAL A 164 -2.39 8.24 25.78
CA VAL A 164 -3.55 8.76 26.50
C VAL A 164 -3.66 8.09 27.87
N GLN A 165 -3.48 6.76 27.99
CA GLN A 165 -3.42 6.09 29.29
C GLN A 165 -2.26 6.59 30.17
N GLN A 166 -1.11 6.91 29.58
CA GLN A 166 0.07 7.38 30.31
C GLN A 166 -0.05 8.86 30.73
N ILE A 167 -0.65 9.69 29.89
CA ILE A 167 -1.00 11.10 30.19
C ILE A 167 -2.09 11.16 31.27
N LEU A 168 -3.11 10.29 31.24
CA LEU A 168 -4.14 10.22 32.28
C LEU A 168 -3.57 9.82 33.64
N ARG A 169 -2.63 8.86 33.68
CA ARG A 169 -1.94 8.48 34.92
C ARG A 169 -1.08 9.61 35.47
N THR A 170 -0.43 10.40 34.61
CA THR A 170 0.45 11.49 35.03
C THR A 170 -0.29 12.78 35.38
N GLN A 171 -1.38 13.13 34.68
CA GLN A 171 -2.23 14.29 34.99
C GLN A 171 -2.94 14.12 36.34
N ASN A 172 -3.50 12.94 36.61
CA ASN A 172 -4.16 12.66 37.89
C ASN A 172 -3.15 12.64 39.06
N ALA A 173 -1.93 12.13 38.83
CA ALA A 173 -0.86 12.22 39.82
C ALA A 173 -0.39 13.68 40.03
N LYS A 174 -0.21 14.45 38.96
CA LYS A 174 0.30 15.83 39.04
C LYS A 174 -0.70 16.78 39.69
N ALA A 175 -2.01 16.60 39.46
CA ALA A 175 -3.06 17.34 40.15
C ALA A 175 -3.13 16.97 41.64
N ALA A 176 -3.04 15.67 41.97
CA ALA A 176 -2.99 15.22 43.38
C ALA A 176 -1.75 15.77 44.11
N PHE A 177 -0.58 15.76 43.47
CA PHE A 177 0.65 16.31 44.04
C PHE A 177 0.65 17.83 44.14
N ALA A 178 0.05 18.57 43.20
CA ALA A 178 -0.04 20.03 43.27
C ALA A 178 -0.95 20.50 44.41
N THR A 179 -2.09 19.83 44.63
CA THR A 179 -3.01 20.12 45.73
C THR A 179 -2.38 19.78 47.08
N VAL A 180 -1.65 18.66 47.18
CA VAL A 180 -0.89 18.30 48.38
C VAL A 180 0.26 19.28 48.63
N ALA A 181 0.98 19.70 47.59
CA ALA A 181 2.08 20.66 47.71
C ALA A 181 1.61 22.06 48.12
N GLN A 182 0.50 22.56 47.59
CA GLN A 182 -0.06 23.86 48.00
C GLN A 182 -0.50 23.86 49.47
N HIS A 183 -1.06 22.74 49.96
CA HIS A 183 -1.44 22.59 51.37
C HIS A 183 -0.22 22.48 52.31
N ILE A 184 0.91 21.96 51.83
CA ILE A 184 2.16 21.90 52.60
C ILE A 184 2.87 23.26 52.61
N THR A 185 2.81 24.05 51.53
CA THR A 185 3.48 25.36 51.47
C THR A 185 2.81 26.49 52.23
N SER A 186 1.53 26.36 52.63
CA SER A 186 0.85 27.39 53.43
C SER A 186 1.03 27.22 54.95
N LYS A 187 1.56 26.08 55.41
CA LYS A 187 2.06 25.91 56.79
C LYS A 187 3.58 25.97 56.77
N THR A 188 4.10 26.95 57.48
CA THR A 188 5.48 27.47 57.51
C THR A 188 6.60 26.41 57.53
N ILE A 189 6.91 25.79 56.39
CA ILE A 189 8.16 25.04 56.18
C ILE A 189 8.98 25.84 55.17
N ARG A 190 9.92 26.65 55.68
CA ARG A 190 10.92 27.32 54.84
C ARG A 190 11.96 26.28 54.39
N ILE A 191 11.87 25.86 53.14
CA ILE A 191 12.90 25.04 52.49
C ILE A 191 13.91 25.99 51.84
N TYR A 192 15.15 25.98 52.30
CA TYR A 192 16.23 26.78 51.71
C TYR A 192 16.93 25.97 50.60
N PRO A 193 17.20 26.57 49.42
CA PRO A 193 17.95 25.90 48.36
C PRO A 193 19.39 25.66 48.80
N ASN A 194 19.88 24.45 48.50
CA ASN A 194 21.19 23.94 48.84
C ASN A 194 22.31 24.82 48.26
N LYS A 195 22.77 25.81 49.03
CA LYS A 195 24.07 26.44 48.84
C LYS A 195 25.02 25.88 49.89
N SER A 196 25.84 24.94 49.44
CA SER A 196 27.17 24.63 49.98
C SER A 196 27.23 24.58 51.51
N CYS A 197 27.02 23.38 52.07
CA CYS A 197 27.58 23.02 53.38
C CYS A 197 29.11 22.93 53.26
N GLY A 198 29.74 24.09 53.09
CA GLY A 198 31.17 24.27 53.20
C GLY A 198 31.51 24.57 54.65
N SER A 199 32.41 23.77 55.20
CA SER A 199 33.03 23.93 56.51
C SER A 199 33.47 25.38 56.75
N SER A 200 32.75 26.10 57.61
CA SER A 200 33.27 27.31 58.22
C SER A 200 33.17 27.18 59.73
N THR A 201 34.35 27.06 60.33
CA THR A 201 34.59 27.23 61.76
C THR A 201 34.54 28.72 62.06
N SER A 202 33.36 29.24 62.37
CA SER A 202 33.26 30.49 63.13
C SER A 202 32.03 30.44 64.02
N ASN A 203 32.28 30.60 65.31
CA ASN A 203 31.30 30.55 66.38
C ASN A 203 30.16 31.56 66.15
N ASN A 204 28.96 31.14 66.58
CA ASN A 204 27.68 31.86 66.62
C ASN A 204 26.81 31.74 65.37
N ASP A 205 26.25 30.55 65.15
CA ASP A 205 24.81 30.36 64.92
C ASP A 205 24.49 28.86 64.98
N SER A 206 23.90 28.44 66.10
CA SER A 206 23.62 27.04 66.42
C SER A 206 22.41 26.51 65.63
N CYS A 207 22.64 25.74 64.57
CA CYS A 207 21.69 24.71 64.18
C CYS A 207 21.74 23.59 65.22
N VAL A 208 20.69 23.47 66.03
CA VAL A 208 20.60 22.47 67.10
C VAL A 208 20.40 21.07 66.51
N ALA A 209 21.47 20.29 66.50
CA ALA A 209 21.64 18.83 66.64
C ALA A 209 20.72 17.79 65.94
N ASN A 210 19.62 18.10 65.25
CA ASN A 210 18.74 17.09 64.64
C ASN A 210 18.24 17.51 63.24
N ALA A 211 19.14 17.60 62.27
CA ALA A 211 18.78 17.77 60.86
C ALA A 211 18.83 16.43 60.14
N TYR A 212 17.74 16.05 59.45
CA TYR A 212 17.75 14.92 58.53
C TYR A 212 18.02 15.46 57.12
N CYS A 213 19.11 15.01 56.52
CA CYS A 213 19.53 15.43 55.18
C CYS A 213 19.57 14.21 54.25
N ASN A 214 18.91 14.34 53.09
CA ASN A 214 19.10 13.46 51.94
C ASN A 214 19.83 14.27 50.84
N SER A 215 20.36 13.61 49.80
CA SER A 215 21.11 14.18 48.68
C SER A 215 20.46 15.38 47.97
N THR A 216 19.18 15.63 48.23
CA THR A 216 18.39 16.64 47.55
C THR A 216 17.89 17.75 48.48
N PHE A 217 17.67 17.49 49.78
CA PHE A 217 17.09 18.48 50.72
C PHE A 217 17.48 18.21 52.18
N CYS A 218 17.51 19.26 53.01
CA CYS A 218 17.63 19.18 54.47
C CYS A 218 16.42 19.84 55.14
N VAL A 219 15.90 19.23 56.21
CA VAL A 219 14.82 19.78 57.02
C VAL A 219 15.32 19.98 58.45
N CYS A 220 15.21 21.20 58.97
CA CYS A 220 15.52 21.54 60.35
C CYS A 220 14.21 21.75 61.13
N GLY A 221 13.95 20.88 62.11
CA GLY A 221 12.84 21.06 63.05
C GLY A 221 13.25 21.96 64.21
N VAL A 222 12.43 22.96 64.54
CA VAL A 222 12.61 23.79 65.75
C VAL A 222 11.71 23.21 66.84
N GLY A 223 12.28 22.54 67.84
CA GLY A 223 11.49 22.03 68.97
C GLY A 223 12.31 21.21 69.97
N ASN A 224 12.13 21.54 71.25
CA ASN A 224 12.88 21.05 72.41
C ASN A 224 12.89 19.53 72.60
N LYS A 225 13.96 19.05 73.27
CA LYS A 225 14.20 17.67 73.75
C LYS A 225 12.91 16.88 74.01
N ALA A 226 12.59 15.96 73.11
CA ALA A 226 11.71 14.83 73.38
C ALA A 226 12.56 13.56 73.44
N THR A 227 12.50 12.87 74.58
CA THR A 227 12.93 11.48 74.72
C THR A 227 12.18 10.63 73.71
N ALA A 228 12.93 9.82 72.97
CA ALA A 228 12.43 8.94 71.93
C ALA A 228 11.48 7.88 72.50
N THR A 229 10.18 8.12 72.33
CA THR A 229 9.18 7.09 72.11
C THR A 229 8.41 7.47 70.87
N SER A 230 8.42 6.55 69.92
CA SER A 230 7.88 6.64 68.57
C SER A 230 6.36 6.90 68.55
N SER A 231 5.97 8.18 68.56
CA SER A 231 4.64 8.64 68.14
C SER A 231 4.80 10.07 67.62
N LEU A 232 4.79 10.23 66.29
CA LEU A 232 4.82 11.55 65.66
C LEU A 232 3.41 12.17 65.78
N GLU A 233 3.08 12.77 66.94
CA GLU A 233 1.88 13.57 67.07
C GLU A 233 2.11 14.94 66.42
N VAL A 234 1.67 15.04 65.16
CA VAL A 234 1.59 16.33 64.46
C VAL A 234 0.44 17.11 65.09
N ASN A 235 0.76 18.09 65.94
CA ASN A 235 -0.19 19.08 66.40
C ASN A 235 -0.57 19.99 65.22
N VAL A 236 -1.64 19.61 64.51
CA VAL A 236 -2.29 20.45 63.51
C VAL A 236 -3.06 21.52 64.28
N GLU A 237 -2.46 22.71 64.41
CA GLU A 237 -3.21 23.91 64.81
C GLU A 237 -4.49 24.00 63.98
N GLN A 238 -5.61 24.22 64.70
CA GLN A 238 -6.98 24.31 64.23
C GLN A 238 -7.12 25.32 63.09
N THR A 239 -6.81 24.89 61.87
CA THR A 239 -7.29 25.53 60.66
C THR A 239 -8.80 25.37 60.66
N ASN A 240 -9.52 26.48 60.52
CA ASN A 240 -10.98 26.55 60.46
C ASN A 240 -11.51 25.44 59.54
N THR A 241 -12.02 24.36 60.15
CA THR A 241 -12.38 23.11 59.48
C THR A 241 -13.47 23.30 58.43
N ASN A 242 -14.16 24.44 58.47
CA ASN A 242 -15.21 24.81 57.54
C ASN A 242 -14.67 25.20 56.15
N ASP A 243 -13.50 25.86 56.04
CA ASP A 243 -12.94 26.30 54.75
C ASP A 243 -12.41 25.11 53.95
N VAL A 244 -11.68 24.19 54.60
CA VAL A 244 -11.18 22.95 53.99
C VAL A 244 -12.35 22.07 53.51
N LYS A 245 -13.46 22.06 54.26
CA LYS A 245 -14.67 21.29 53.89
C LYS A 245 -15.38 21.88 52.67
N LEU A 246 -15.30 23.19 52.47
CA LEU A 246 -15.88 23.86 51.30
C LEU A 246 -15.08 23.56 50.02
N GLU A 247 -13.75 23.63 50.09
CA GLU A 247 -12.86 23.29 48.97
C GLU A 247 -12.96 21.82 48.57
N LEU A 248 -13.04 20.91 49.56
CA LEU A 248 -13.19 19.48 49.29
C LEU A 248 -14.51 19.17 48.56
N LYS A 249 -15.59 19.90 48.88
CA LYS A 249 -16.89 19.75 48.20
C LYS A 249 -16.80 20.23 46.74
N SER A 250 -16.12 21.34 46.47
CA SER A 250 -15.89 21.84 45.12
C SER A 250 -15.06 20.86 44.27
N LEU A 251 -13.98 20.31 44.82
CA LEU A 251 -13.15 19.30 44.17
C LEU A 251 -13.91 18.01 43.86
N THR A 252 -14.79 17.58 44.77
CA THR A 252 -15.61 16.38 44.57
C THR A 252 -16.58 16.55 43.40
N GLU A 253 -17.22 17.73 43.28
CA GLU A 253 -18.11 18.01 42.15
C GLU A 253 -17.33 18.11 40.83
N LEU A 254 -16.15 18.73 40.83
CA LEU A 254 -15.28 18.76 39.64
C LEU A 254 -14.88 17.34 39.19
N PHE A 255 -14.55 16.45 40.13
CA PHE A 255 -14.21 15.07 39.82
C PHE A 255 -15.38 14.31 39.20
N LYS A 256 -16.60 14.49 39.74
CA LYS A 256 -17.82 13.90 39.15
C LYS A 256 -18.08 14.41 37.74
N THR A 257 -17.90 15.72 37.48
CA THR A 257 -18.05 16.28 36.13
C THR A 257 -17.04 15.67 35.17
N ASN A 258 -15.77 15.59 35.55
CA ASN A 258 -14.73 14.98 34.71
C ASN A 258 -14.98 13.48 34.45
N GLN A 259 -15.45 12.74 35.45
CA GLN A 259 -15.82 11.34 35.29
C GLN A 259 -16.97 11.17 34.30
N LYS A 260 -17.98 12.06 34.35
CA LYS A 260 -19.09 12.07 33.39
C LYS A 260 -18.59 12.36 31.98
N THR A 261 -17.80 13.43 31.79
CA THR A 261 -17.25 13.77 30.47
C THR A 261 -16.40 12.64 29.88
N LEU A 262 -15.65 11.91 30.72
CA LEU A 262 -14.88 10.75 30.26
C LEU A 262 -15.80 9.60 29.81
N SER A 263 -16.91 9.37 30.51
CA SER A 263 -17.93 8.39 30.11
C SER A 263 -18.55 8.77 28.76
N ASP A 264 -18.94 10.03 28.59
CA ASP A 264 -19.55 10.55 27.36
C ASP A 264 -18.57 10.46 26.17
N LEU A 265 -17.27 10.70 26.40
CA LEU A 265 -16.21 10.54 25.39
C LEU A 265 -16.00 9.08 25.00
N ASN A 266 -16.07 8.16 25.97
CA ASN A 266 -15.91 6.74 25.71
C ASN A 266 -17.08 6.18 24.88
N GLU A 267 -18.31 6.63 25.16
CA GLU A 267 -19.50 6.29 24.37
C GLU A 267 -19.37 6.77 22.92
N LYS A 268 -19.00 8.04 22.70
CA LYS A 268 -18.74 8.57 21.34
C LYS A 268 -17.61 7.85 20.61
N THR A 269 -16.60 7.37 21.35
CA THR A 269 -15.50 6.61 20.75
C THR A 269 -15.99 5.26 20.22
N ILE A 270 -16.92 4.61 20.93
CA ILE A 270 -17.54 3.36 20.49
C ILE A 270 -18.40 3.62 19.23
N GLU A 271 -19.21 4.67 19.21
CA GLU A 271 -20.00 5.05 18.02
C GLU A 271 -19.12 5.27 16.77
N ILE A 272 -17.96 5.93 16.94
CA ILE A 272 -17.01 6.16 15.83
C ILE A 272 -16.40 4.84 15.34
N ILE A 273 -16.12 3.89 16.24
CA ILE A 273 -15.59 2.57 15.86
C ILE A 273 -16.62 1.79 15.06
N GLU A 274 -17.89 1.78 15.49
CA GLU A 274 -18.97 1.11 14.77
C GLU A 274 -19.19 1.71 13.37
N GLN A 275 -19.16 3.05 13.25
CA GLN A 275 -19.22 3.72 11.94
C GLN A 275 -18.03 3.38 11.04
N GLN A 276 -16.84 3.19 11.61
CA GLN A 276 -15.66 2.80 10.83
C GLN A 276 -15.78 1.38 10.26
N GLU A 277 -16.40 0.46 10.99
CA GLU A 277 -16.66 -0.90 10.50
C GLU A 277 -17.65 -0.91 9.32
N GLU A 278 -18.69 -0.07 9.35
CA GLU A 278 -19.62 0.11 8.23
C GLU A 278 -18.91 0.65 6.98
N ILE A 279 -18.07 1.68 7.15
CA ILE A 279 -17.26 2.25 6.04
C ILE A 279 -16.30 1.19 5.46
N ASP A 280 -15.69 0.35 6.30
CA ASP A 280 -14.78 -0.69 5.86
C ASP A 280 -15.51 -1.82 5.07
N GLU A 281 -16.80 -2.07 5.32
CA GLU A 281 -17.62 -2.96 4.50
C GLU A 281 -17.97 -2.35 3.14
N ASP A 282 -18.37 -1.07 3.12
CA ASP A 282 -18.65 -0.34 1.87
C ASP A 282 -17.41 -0.28 0.95
N ILE A 283 -16.22 -0.07 1.51
CA ILE A 283 -14.96 -0.08 0.74
C ILE A 283 -14.74 -1.44 0.07
N LYS A 284 -15.03 -2.56 0.75
CA LYS A 284 -14.90 -3.90 0.16
C LYS A 284 -15.89 -4.13 -0.98
N GLU A 285 -17.07 -3.50 -0.93
CA GLU A 285 -18.04 -3.57 -2.02
C GLU A 285 -17.56 -2.77 -3.24
N VAL A 286 -17.00 -1.58 -3.03
CA VAL A 286 -16.37 -0.78 -4.10
C VAL A 286 -15.23 -1.56 -4.78
N ASP A 287 -14.35 -2.20 -4.01
CA ASP A 287 -13.26 -3.02 -4.55
C ASP A 287 -13.77 -4.19 -5.41
N ARG A 288 -14.91 -4.78 -5.01
CA ARG A 288 -15.57 -5.84 -5.80
C ARG A 288 -16.06 -5.31 -7.14
N TYR A 289 -16.70 -4.14 -7.16
CA TYR A 289 -17.16 -3.52 -8.40
C TYR A 289 -15.99 -3.12 -9.32
N GLU A 290 -14.89 -2.63 -8.77
CA GLU A 290 -13.69 -2.32 -9.56
C GLU A 290 -13.15 -3.58 -10.25
N LEU A 291 -13.11 -4.72 -9.56
CA LEU A 291 -12.69 -5.99 -10.16
C LEU A 291 -13.62 -6.44 -11.30
N GLU A 292 -14.93 -6.33 -11.12
CA GLU A 292 -15.91 -6.66 -12.16
C GLU A 292 -15.76 -5.79 -13.41
N ILE A 293 -15.51 -4.49 -13.22
CA ILE A 293 -15.23 -3.54 -14.30
C ILE A 293 -13.95 -3.95 -15.05
N GLN A 294 -12.87 -4.32 -14.36
CA GLN A 294 -11.63 -4.76 -15.01
C GLN A 294 -11.80 -6.05 -15.82
N ILE A 295 -12.61 -7.00 -15.32
CA ILE A 295 -12.99 -8.20 -16.06
C ILE A 295 -13.78 -7.85 -17.32
N ALA A 296 -14.73 -6.90 -17.23
CA ALA A 296 -15.50 -6.43 -18.36
C ALA A 296 -14.62 -5.76 -19.43
N ILE A 297 -13.70 -4.86 -19.02
CA ILE A 297 -12.72 -4.22 -19.91
C ILE A 297 -11.88 -5.26 -20.64
N THR A 298 -11.43 -6.30 -19.94
CA THR A 298 -10.63 -7.39 -20.54
C THR A 298 -11.43 -8.16 -21.59
N LYS A 299 -12.71 -8.46 -21.31
CA LYS A 299 -13.61 -9.09 -22.30
C LYS A 299 -13.82 -8.20 -23.53
N ILE A 300 -14.04 -6.90 -23.34
CA ILE A 300 -14.20 -5.93 -24.43
C ILE A 300 -12.94 -5.90 -25.32
N LYS A 301 -11.75 -5.84 -24.72
CA LYS A 301 -10.48 -5.91 -25.48
C LYS A 301 -10.37 -7.17 -26.32
N LYS A 302 -10.73 -8.33 -25.77
CA LYS A 302 -10.74 -9.61 -26.50
C LYS A 302 -11.73 -9.60 -27.67
N TYR A 303 -12.92 -9.02 -27.49
CA TYR A 303 -13.88 -8.88 -28.59
C TYR A 303 -13.38 -7.93 -29.67
N SER A 304 -12.81 -6.78 -29.29
CA SER A 304 -12.21 -5.83 -30.22
C SER A 304 -11.12 -6.47 -31.09
N GLN A 305 -10.25 -7.29 -30.49
CA GLN A 305 -9.22 -8.02 -31.23
C GLN A 305 -9.82 -9.01 -32.25
N ARG A 306 -10.86 -9.76 -31.87
CA ARG A 306 -11.56 -10.68 -32.80
C ARG A 306 -12.23 -9.94 -33.94
N ILE A 307 -12.85 -8.79 -33.66
CA ILE A 307 -13.44 -7.92 -34.71
C ILE A 307 -12.35 -7.46 -35.68
N GLY A 308 -11.17 -7.07 -35.19
CA GLY A 308 -10.03 -6.72 -36.04
C GLY A 308 -9.59 -7.87 -36.96
N GLN A 309 -9.51 -9.10 -36.42
CA GLN A 309 -9.19 -10.30 -37.21
C GLN A 309 -10.24 -10.58 -38.30
N TYR A 310 -11.54 -10.52 -37.96
CA TYR A 310 -12.60 -10.69 -38.96
C TYR A 310 -12.58 -9.61 -40.03
N SER A 311 -12.28 -8.35 -39.66
CA SER A 311 -12.13 -7.28 -40.63
C SER A 311 -10.99 -7.54 -41.61
N GLU A 312 -9.88 -8.11 -41.15
CA GLU A 312 -8.73 -8.45 -42.00
C GLU A 312 -9.05 -9.64 -42.93
N GLU A 313 -9.72 -10.68 -42.41
CA GLU A 313 -10.18 -11.82 -43.21
C GLU A 313 -11.18 -11.38 -44.29
N ILE A 314 -12.13 -10.52 -43.94
CA ILE A 314 -13.10 -9.94 -44.87
C ILE A 314 -12.38 -9.13 -45.97
N GLY A 315 -11.36 -8.34 -45.61
CA GLY A 315 -10.56 -7.58 -46.58
C GLY A 315 -9.79 -8.43 -47.59
N LYS A 316 -9.54 -9.72 -47.30
CA LYS A 316 -8.88 -10.67 -48.21
C LYS A 316 -9.86 -11.35 -49.17
N LEU A 317 -11.17 -11.26 -48.93
CA LEU A 317 -12.16 -11.80 -49.84
C LEU A 317 -12.35 -10.83 -51.02
N GLU A 318 -12.01 -11.26 -52.24
CA GLU A 318 -12.41 -10.55 -53.46
C GLU A 318 -13.93 -10.61 -53.59
N VAL A 319 -14.60 -9.61 -53.03
CA VAL A 319 -16.06 -9.50 -53.11
C VAL A 319 -16.40 -9.07 -54.54
N THR A 320 -16.98 -10.00 -55.29
CA THR A 320 -17.55 -9.70 -56.61
C THR A 320 -18.59 -8.60 -56.49
N ASP A 321 -18.72 -7.72 -57.50
CA ASP A 321 -19.64 -6.58 -57.41
C ASP A 321 -21.11 -7.01 -57.21
N GLN A 322 -21.48 -8.22 -57.66
CA GLN A 322 -22.78 -8.83 -57.37
C GLN A 322 -23.03 -9.04 -55.87
N GLN A 323 -22.02 -9.48 -55.11
CA GLN A 323 -22.15 -9.72 -53.66
C GLN A 323 -22.26 -8.40 -52.87
N LYS A 324 -21.63 -7.32 -53.36
CA LYS A 324 -21.78 -5.97 -52.78
C LYS A 324 -23.21 -5.44 -52.91
N ILE A 325 -23.85 -5.68 -54.06
CA ILE A 325 -25.25 -5.27 -54.31
C ILE A 325 -26.21 -6.01 -53.37
N VAL A 326 -26.05 -7.33 -53.21
CA VAL A 326 -26.90 -8.13 -52.30
C VAL A 326 -26.71 -7.71 -50.84
N ALA A 327 -25.47 -7.44 -50.43
CA ALA A 327 -25.18 -6.97 -49.07
C ALA A 327 -25.79 -5.60 -48.76
N ARG A 328 -25.79 -4.66 -49.72
CA ARG A 328 -26.47 -3.35 -49.56
C ARG A 328 -27.97 -3.51 -49.37
N GLU A 329 -28.62 -4.37 -50.15
CA GLU A 329 -30.07 -4.54 -50.06
C GLU A 329 -30.51 -5.26 -48.78
N GLN A 330 -29.70 -6.19 -48.27
CA GLN A 330 -29.92 -6.79 -46.95
C GLN A 330 -29.71 -5.80 -45.80
N LEU A 331 -28.70 -4.92 -45.88
CA LEU A 331 -28.50 -3.88 -44.87
C LEU A 331 -29.66 -2.88 -44.86
N ARG A 332 -30.16 -2.49 -46.04
CA ARG A 332 -31.33 -1.61 -46.17
C ARG A 332 -32.57 -2.22 -45.51
N LEU A 333 -32.86 -3.49 -45.79
CA LEU A 333 -33.98 -4.21 -45.17
C LEU A 333 -33.85 -4.27 -43.64
N PHE A 334 -32.63 -4.47 -43.12
CA PHE A 334 -32.37 -4.50 -41.68
C PHE A 334 -32.57 -3.13 -41.02
N LEU A 335 -32.14 -2.05 -41.67
CA LEU A 335 -32.34 -0.67 -41.17
C LEU A 335 -33.81 -0.26 -41.17
N ASP A 336 -34.58 -0.67 -42.18
CA ASP A 336 -36.02 -0.41 -42.23
C ASP A 336 -36.80 -1.21 -41.16
N THR A 337 -36.34 -2.42 -40.81
CA THR A 337 -36.95 -3.20 -39.71
C THR A 337 -36.53 -2.73 -38.32
N THR A 338 -35.34 -2.16 -38.16
CA THR A 338 -34.82 -1.72 -36.84
C THR A 338 -35.13 -0.25 -36.54
N GLY A 339 -35.43 0.57 -37.56
CA GLY A 339 -35.87 1.97 -37.43
C GLY A 339 -37.19 2.18 -36.68
N THR A 340 -37.90 1.11 -36.31
CA THR A 340 -39.13 1.17 -35.49
C THR A 340 -38.95 0.68 -34.06
N ILE A 341 -37.72 0.49 -33.57
CA ILE A 341 -37.47 0.25 -32.14
C ILE A 341 -37.61 1.57 -31.39
N ARG A 342 -38.84 1.90 -30.97
CA ARG A 342 -39.11 3.00 -30.03
C ARG A 342 -38.34 2.73 -28.74
N CYS A 343 -37.39 3.61 -28.42
CA CYS A 343 -36.68 3.63 -27.13
C CYS A 343 -37.68 3.76 -25.98
N GLY A 344 -37.97 2.64 -25.33
CA GLY A 344 -38.65 2.58 -24.04
C GLY A 344 -37.84 1.68 -23.11
N CYS A 345 -36.95 2.29 -22.32
CA CYS A 345 -36.66 1.99 -20.91
C CYS A 345 -35.21 2.27 -20.48
N ASN A 346 -35.13 2.87 -19.28
CA ASN A 346 -33.95 3.22 -18.51
C ASN A 346 -33.20 1.97 -18.00
N SER A 347 -31.93 1.81 -18.37
CA SER A 347 -30.88 1.25 -17.50
C SER A 347 -29.52 1.37 -18.20
N ALA A 348 -28.42 1.53 -17.45
CA ALA A 348 -27.08 1.75 -18.00
C ALA A 348 -26.58 0.63 -18.95
N MET A 349 -27.20 -0.56 -18.94
CA MET A 349 -26.91 -1.64 -19.89
C MET A 349 -27.39 -1.35 -21.33
N THR A 350 -28.42 -0.54 -21.54
CA THR A 350 -28.86 -0.21 -22.91
C THR A 350 -27.89 0.72 -23.62
N MET A 351 -27.12 1.56 -22.92
CA MET A 351 -26.11 2.41 -23.58
C MET A 351 -24.97 1.59 -24.18
N ALA A 352 -24.46 0.58 -23.48
CA ALA A 352 -23.38 -0.26 -24.02
C ALA A 352 -23.81 -1.06 -25.27
N VAL A 353 -25.06 -1.55 -25.29
CA VAL A 353 -25.61 -2.28 -26.45
C VAL A 353 -25.87 -1.33 -27.62
N VAL A 354 -26.32 -0.10 -27.36
CA VAL A 354 -26.55 0.93 -28.38
C VAL A 354 -25.22 1.41 -28.98
N GLU A 355 -24.17 1.60 -28.18
CA GLU A 355 -22.85 1.98 -28.67
C GLU A 355 -22.19 0.87 -29.50
N ILE A 356 -22.30 -0.39 -29.07
CA ILE A 356 -21.77 -1.53 -29.83
C ILE A 356 -22.52 -1.71 -31.16
N SER A 357 -23.86 -1.60 -31.14
CA SER A 357 -24.65 -1.70 -32.37
C SER A 357 -24.41 -0.51 -33.32
N ALA A 358 -24.24 0.70 -32.80
CA ALA A 358 -23.85 1.87 -33.59
C ALA A 358 -22.43 1.74 -34.18
N MET A 359 -21.46 1.20 -33.43
CA MET A 359 -20.12 0.93 -33.93
C MET A 359 -20.13 -0.12 -35.05
N ILE A 360 -20.89 -1.22 -34.88
CA ILE A 360 -21.05 -2.24 -35.91
C ILE A 360 -21.71 -1.63 -37.17
N MET A 361 -22.70 -0.76 -36.99
CA MET A 361 -23.38 -0.08 -38.09
C MET A 361 -22.46 0.89 -38.84
N CYS A 362 -21.68 1.70 -38.12
CA CYS A 362 -20.68 2.60 -38.70
C CYS A 362 -19.58 1.83 -39.44
N PHE A 363 -19.15 0.69 -38.92
CA PHE A 363 -18.14 -0.16 -39.59
C PHE A 363 -18.70 -0.76 -40.89
N MET A 364 -19.95 -1.23 -40.88
CA MET A 364 -20.64 -1.71 -42.08
C MET A 364 -20.87 -0.60 -43.11
N LEU A 365 -21.22 0.62 -42.67
CA LEU A 365 -21.40 1.78 -43.56
C LEU A 365 -20.07 2.26 -44.16
N ALA A 366 -18.98 2.28 -43.39
CA ALA A 366 -17.65 2.60 -43.91
C ALA A 366 -17.16 1.55 -44.93
N TYR A 367 -17.42 0.27 -44.66
CA TYR A 367 -17.09 -0.84 -45.57
C TYR A 367 -17.87 -0.77 -46.89
N LEU A 368 -19.15 -0.36 -46.85
CA LEU A 368 -19.98 -0.22 -48.05
C LEU A 368 -19.79 1.12 -48.79
N GLY A 369 -19.29 2.15 -48.09
CA GLY A 369 -18.98 3.48 -48.59
C GLY A 369 -17.61 3.61 -49.26
N GLY A 370 -16.68 2.67 -49.05
CA GLY A 370 -15.33 2.65 -49.65
C GLY A 370 -15.25 2.46 -51.18
N LEU A 371 -16.35 2.68 -51.90
CA LEU A 371 -16.38 2.90 -53.35
C LEU A 371 -17.00 4.28 -53.69
N LYS A 372 -16.73 5.30 -52.88
CA LYS A 372 -16.07 6.57 -53.26
C LYS A 372 -15.97 7.48 -52.05
#